data_AF-A0A925KFF5-F1
#
_entry.id   AF-A0A925KFF5-F1
#
_cell.length_a   1.000
_cell.length_b   1.000
_cell.length_c   1.000
_cell.angle_alpha   90.00
_cell.angle_beta   90.00
_cell.angle_gamma   90.00
#
_symmetry.space_group_name_H-M   'P 1'
#
loop_
_entity.id
_entity.type
_entity.pdbx_description
1 polymer ?
#
loop_
_entity_poly.entity_id
_entity_poly.type
_entity_poly.pdbx_seq_one_letter_code
_entity_poly.pdbx_strand_id
1 'polypeptide(L)' 'TPVAGLLLATGHGTLGWTMAAGTGRVIADIVSGKAPDIDITGLNMARYG' A
#
# COMPACT_ATOMS: atom_id res chain seq x y z
N THR A 1 4.92 8.05 -4.85
CA THR A 1 5.96 8.94 -4.27
C THR A 1 6.68 9.62 -5.43
N PRO A 2 7.39 10.74 -5.23
CA PRO A 2 8.18 11.35 -6.30
C PRO A 2 9.44 10.53 -6.66
N VAL A 3 9.77 9.50 -5.87
CA VAL A 3 10.95 8.64 -6.06
C VAL A 3 10.53 7.34 -6.76
N ALA A 4 11.18 7.04 -7.89
CA ALA A 4 10.93 5.80 -8.63
C ALA A 4 11.30 4.56 -7.81
N GLY A 5 10.45 3.54 -7.84
CA GLY A 5 10.65 2.29 -7.09
C GLY A 5 10.40 2.38 -5.58
N LEU A 6 10.03 3.54 -5.05
CA LEU A 6 9.71 3.70 -3.62
C LEU A 6 8.22 3.49 -3.34
N LEU A 7 7.91 2.39 -2.65
CA LEU A 7 6.58 2.07 -2.13
C LEU A 7 6.53 2.36 -0.62
N LEU A 8 5.40 2.90 -0.15
CA LEU A 8 5.18 3.20 1.26
C LEU A 8 3.92 2.49 1.76
N ALA A 9 4.12 1.59 2.73
CA ALA A 9 3.05 0.90 3.45
C ALA A 9 2.91 1.50 4.86
N THR A 10 2.44 2.75 4.93
CA THR A 10 2.37 3.54 6.18
C THR A 10 0.96 4.06 6.42
N GLY A 11 0.65 4.51 7.65
CA GLY A 11 -0.66 5.09 7.99
C GLY A 11 -1.64 4.14 8.70
N HIS A 12 -1.20 2.95 9.12
CA HIS A 12 -2.06 1.95 9.77
C HIS A 12 -2.45 2.25 11.23
N GLY A 13 -1.89 3.31 11.84
CA GLY A 13 -2.14 3.65 13.24
C GLY A 13 -1.83 2.47 14.18
N THR A 14 -2.74 2.22 15.13
CA THR A 14 -2.63 1.10 16.09
C THR A 14 -2.94 -0.27 15.46
N LEU A 15 -3.50 -0.31 14.25
CA LEU A 15 -3.87 -1.54 13.53
C LEU A 15 -2.72 -2.12 12.70
N GLY A 16 -1.50 -1.57 12.81
CA GLY A 16 -0.36 -2.00 11.99
C GLY A 16 -0.09 -3.51 12.06
N TRP A 17 -0.16 -4.11 13.26
CA TRP A 17 0.06 -5.55 13.44
C TRP A 17 -1.04 -6.39 12.79
N THR A 18 -2.30 -6.02 12.97
CA THR A 18 -3.43 -6.80 12.45
C THR A 18 -3.56 -6.69 10.93
N MET A 19 -3.09 -5.60 10.33
CA MET A 19 -3.11 -5.39 8.88
C MET A 19 -1.81 -5.80 8.17
N ALA A 20 -0.78 -6.23 8.90
CA ALA A 20 0.56 -6.47 8.34
C ALA A 20 0.56 -7.48 7.18
N ALA A 21 -0.10 -8.64 7.36
CA ALA A 21 -0.13 -9.69 6.34
C ALA A 21 -0.88 -9.24 5.06
N GLY A 22 -2.04 -8.60 5.22
CA GLY A 22 -2.82 -8.10 4.08
C GLY A 22 -2.08 -7.00 3.31
N THR A 23 -1.45 -6.07 4.04
CA THR A 23 -0.64 -5.01 3.44
C THR A 23 0.57 -5.58 2.71
N GLY A 24 1.24 -6.58 3.28
CA GLY A 24 2.35 -7.27 2.64
C GLY A 24 1.95 -7.92 1.32
N ARG A 25 0.76 -8.54 1.27
CA ARG A 25 0.22 -9.13 0.03
C ARG A 25 0.01 -8.07 -1.05
N VAL A 26 -0.66 -6.96 -0.72
CA VAL A 26 -0.88 -5.84 -1.65
C VAL A 26 0.44 -5.33 -2.22
N ILE A 27 1.43 -5.10 -1.37
CA ILE A 27 2.73 -4.60 -1.81
C ILE A 27 3.45 -5.61 -2.70
N ALA A 28 3.39 -6.91 -2.38
CA ALA A 28 3.98 -7.96 -3.20
C ALA A 28 3.34 -8.02 -4.60
N ASP A 29 2.03 -7.86 -4.70
CA ASP A 29 1.32 -7.83 -5.98
C ASP A 29 1.74 -6.60 -6.81
N ILE A 30 1.79 -5.41 -6.21
CA ILE A 30 2.27 -4.19 -6.86
C ILE A 30 3.71 -4.33 -7.37
N VAL A 31 4.62 -4.84 -6.54
CA VAL A 31 6.03 -5.06 -6.92
C VAL A 31 6.13 -6.07 -8.06
N SER A 32 5.23 -7.06 -8.11
CA SER A 32 5.19 -8.08 -9.16
C SER A 32 4.44 -7.64 -10.42
N GLY A 33 3.95 -6.40 -10.50
CA GLY A 33 3.13 -5.90 -11.61
C GLY A 33 1.75 -6.55 -11.72
N LYS A 34 1.26 -7.16 -10.63
CA LYS A 34 -0.05 -7.78 -10.54
C LYS A 34 -1.07 -6.80 -9.97
N ALA A 35 -2.31 -6.92 -10.41
CA ALA A 35 -3.41 -6.19 -9.79
C ALA A 35 -3.66 -6.76 -8.37
N PRO A 36 -3.70 -5.92 -7.32
CA PRO A 36 -4.04 -6.37 -5.98
C PRO A 36 -5.49 -6.89 -5.90
N ASP A 37 -5.72 -7.88 -5.03
CA ASP A 37 -7.07 -8.45 -4.81
C ASP A 37 -8.05 -7.49 -4.13
N ILE A 38 -7.53 -6.48 -3.42
CA ILE A 38 -8.31 -5.44 -2.75
C ILE A 38 -8.15 -4.09 -3.45
N ASP A 39 -9.23 -3.32 -3.52
CA ASP A 39 -9.17 -1.95 -4.04
C ASP A 39 -8.39 -1.05 -3.08
N ILE A 40 -7.36 -0.41 -3.62
CA ILE A 40 -6.47 0.52 -2.90
C ILE A 40 -6.65 1.97 -3.35
N THR A 41 -7.69 2.25 -4.14
CA THR A 41 -8.03 3.59 -4.59
C THR A 41 -8.22 4.53 -3.39
N GLY A 42 -7.60 5.71 -3.44
CA GLY A 42 -7.65 6.68 -2.35
C GLY A 42 -6.68 6.44 -1.19
N LEU A 43 -5.94 5.32 -1.17
CA LEU A 43 -4.88 5.07 -0.17
C LEU A 43 -3.54 5.74 -0.51
N ASN A 44 -3.45 6.37 -1.69
CA ASN A 44 -2.26 7.09 -2.12
C ASN A 44 -2.21 8.53 -1.54
N MET A 45 -1.05 9.18 -1.70
CA MET A 45 -0.83 10.55 -1.21
C MET A 45 -1.71 11.60 -1.88
N ALA A 46 -2.24 11.33 -3.08
CA ALA A 46 -3.08 12.29 -3.81
C ALA A 46 -4.39 12.60 -3.07
N ARG A 47 -4.77 11.79 -2.08
CA ARG A 47 -5.88 12.09 -1.16
C ARG A 47 -5.70 13.40 -0.38
N TYR A 48 -4.46 13.88 -0.21
CA TYR A 48 -4.15 15.02 0.64
C TYR A 48 -3.79 16.32 -0.10
N GLY A 49 -3.76 16.31 -1.45
CA GLY A 49 -3.41 17.47 -2.27
C GLY A 49 -1.95 17.48 -2.73
#